data_AF-A0A1Q6GK42-F1
#
_entry.id   AF-A0A1Q6GK42-F1
#
_cell.length_a   1.000
_cell.length_b   1.000
_cell.length_c   1.000
_cell.angle_alpha   90.00
_cell.angle_beta   90.00
_cell.angle_gamma   90.00
#
_symmetry.space_group_name_H-M   'P 1'
#
loop_
_entity.id
_entity.type
_entity.pdbx_description
1 polymer ?
#
loop_
_entity_poly.entity_id
_entity_poly.type
_entity_poly.pdbx_seq_one_letter_code
_entity_poly.pdbx_strand_id
1 'polypeptide(L)'
;MYSSEDLERFYFQYQTEALPHGESLQSFCVKHKVPYNIFQKWLKDIRKKIVEVQINGVPEIGHEEKSKTSDQSHPILQSKNDTPVRIWVDIRISNGLYLSQKNLSYPDWVRMVEKLEGLC
;
A
#
# COMPACT_ATOMS: atom_id res chain seq x y z
N MET A 1 -12.75 22.80 13.80
CA MET A 1 -12.24 22.20 12.54
C MET A 1 -11.23 21.14 12.92
N TYR A 2 -11.23 19.98 12.26
CA TYR A 2 -10.26 18.91 12.54
C TYR A 2 -8.84 19.39 12.16
N SER A 3 -7.86 19.25 13.06
CA SER A 3 -6.44 19.45 12.76
C SER A 3 -5.89 18.28 11.93
N SER A 4 -4.74 18.46 11.28
CA SER A 4 -4.00 17.35 10.68
C SER A 4 -3.60 16.29 11.71
N GLU A 5 -3.25 16.68 12.95
CA GLU A 5 -2.92 15.73 14.02
C GLU A 5 -4.13 14.92 14.48
N ASP A 6 -5.32 15.51 14.48
CA ASP A 6 -6.56 14.81 14.85
C ASP A 6 -6.87 13.71 13.84
N LEU A 7 -6.71 14.02 12.54
CA LEU A 7 -6.92 13.08 11.45
C LEU A 7 -5.83 11.99 11.42
N GLU A 8 -4.60 12.32 11.82
CA GLU A 8 -3.52 11.37 11.98
C GLU A 8 -3.80 10.37 13.10
N ARG A 9 -4.16 10.85 14.30
CA ARG A 9 -4.56 9.97 15.42
C ARG A 9 -5.76 9.11 15.06
N PHE A 10 -6.75 9.69 14.38
CA PHE A 10 -7.92 8.95 13.91
C PHE A 10 -7.54 7.85 12.90
N TYR A 11 -6.57 8.12 12.01
CA TYR A 11 -6.08 7.11 11.07
C TYR A 11 -5.30 5.99 11.76
N PHE A 12 -4.46 6.32 12.75
CA PHE A 12 -3.80 5.31 13.59
C PHE A 12 -4.80 4.43 14.32
N GLN A 13 -5.83 5.03 14.91
CA GLN A 13 -6.92 4.31 15.58
C GLN A 13 -7.67 3.37 14.62
N TYR A 14 -7.96 3.83 13.40
CA TYR A 14 -8.56 3.00 12.37
C TYR A 14 -7.68 1.78 12.05
N GLN A 15 -6.36 1.96 11.93
CA GLN A 15 -5.43 0.87 11.63
C GLN A 15 -5.36 -0.17 12.76
N THR A 16 -5.41 0.25 14.02
CA THR A 16 -5.26 -0.65 15.16
C THR A 16 -6.57 -1.31 15.58
N GLU A 17 -7.71 -0.62 15.43
CA GLU A 17 -8.98 -1.10 15.98
C GLU A 17 -10.00 -1.51 14.92
N ALA A 18 -10.07 -0.86 13.77
CA ALA A 18 -11.11 -1.13 12.77
C ALA A 18 -10.63 -2.06 11.66
N LEU A 19 -9.38 -1.89 11.21
CA LEU A 19 -8.77 -2.71 10.16
C LEU A 19 -8.73 -4.21 10.51
N PRO A 20 -8.35 -4.63 11.73
CA PRO A 20 -8.33 -6.06 12.09
C PRO A 20 -9.72 -6.70 12.14
N HIS A 21 -10.76 -5.87 12.34
CA HIS A 21 -12.16 -6.30 12.40
C HIS A 21 -12.85 -6.21 11.03
N GLY A 22 -12.12 -5.84 9.97
CA GLY A 22 -12.67 -5.69 8.62
C GLY A 22 -13.66 -4.53 8.47
N GLU A 23 -13.66 -3.57 9.41
CA GLU A 23 -14.50 -2.39 9.30
C GLU A 23 -13.93 -1.45 8.24
N SER A 24 -14.78 -0.99 7.32
CA SER A 24 -14.36 -0.04 6.28
C SER A 24 -14.10 1.34 6.88
N LEU A 25 -13.13 2.06 6.32
CA LEU A 25 -12.80 3.43 6.70
C LEU A 25 -14.02 4.37 6.69
N GLN A 26 -14.94 4.16 5.75
CA GLN A 26 -16.16 4.96 5.66
C GLN A 26 -17.12 4.66 6.83
N SER A 27 -17.29 3.40 7.21
CA SER A 27 -18.07 3.00 8.40
C SER A 27 -17.46 3.60 9.67
N PHE A 28 -16.14 3.53 9.79
CA PHE A 28 -15.41 4.07 10.93
C PHE A 28 -15.54 5.60 11.04
N CYS A 29 -15.48 6.33 9.91
CA CYS A 29 -15.75 7.76 9.86
C CYS A 29 -17.16 8.11 10.36
N VAL A 30 -18.18 7.34 9.96
CA VAL A 30 -19.56 7.55 10.41
C VAL A 30 -19.69 7.29 11.91
N LYS A 31 -19.13 6.19 12.39
CA LYS A 31 -19.13 5.78 13.81
C LYS A 31 -18.49 6.85 14.71
N HIS A 32 -17.37 7.42 14.28
CA HIS A 32 -16.61 8.43 15.03
C HIS A 32 -16.99 9.88 14.68
N LYS A 33 -18.04 10.10 13.88
CA LYS A 33 -18.54 11.43 13.49
C LYS A 33 -17.48 12.30 12.77
N VAL A 34 -16.58 11.66 12.04
CA VAL A 34 -15.59 12.33 11.20
C VAL A 34 -16.16 12.52 9.79
N PRO A 35 -16.28 13.76 9.28
CA PRO A 35 -16.74 14.00 7.92
C PRO A 35 -15.79 13.36 6.91
N TYR A 36 -16.28 12.37 6.17
CA TYR A 36 -15.48 11.57 5.24
C TYR A 36 -14.75 12.43 4.18
N ASN A 37 -15.36 13.52 3.71
CA ASN A 37 -14.76 14.42 2.73
C ASN A 37 -13.45 15.07 3.23
N ILE A 38 -13.39 15.44 4.51
CA ILE A 38 -12.21 16.06 5.13
C ILE A 38 -11.12 15.01 5.29
N PHE A 39 -11.49 13.83 5.79
CA PHE A 39 -10.57 12.72 5.97
C PHE A 39 -9.98 12.24 4.63
N GLN A 40 -10.81 12.11 3.59
CA GLN A 40 -10.36 11.72 2.26
C GLN A 40 -9.39 12.75 1.65
N LYS A 41 -9.62 14.05 1.87
CA LYS A 41 -8.69 15.10 1.41
C LYS A 41 -7.36 14.97 2.13
N TRP A 42 -7.38 14.89 3.46
CA TRP A 42 -6.18 14.70 4.26
C TRP A 42 -5.41 13.42 3.89
N LEU A 43 -6.11 12.29 3.70
CA LEU A 43 -5.51 11.02 3.27
C LEU A 43 -4.80 11.13 1.91
N LYS A 44 -5.36 11.89 0.97
CA LYS A 44 -4.70 12.18 -0.31
C LYS A 44 -3.48 13.08 -0.11
N ASP A 45 -3.58 14.08 0.76
CA ASP A 45 -2.50 15.02 1.04
C ASP A 45 -1.32 14.31 1.73
N ILE A 46 -1.56 13.41 2.69
CA ILE A 46 -0.50 12.61 3.32
C ILE A 46 0.10 11.57 2.37
N ARG A 47 -0.70 10.92 1.50
CA ARG A 47 -0.17 10.00 0.48
C ARG A 47 0.66 10.72 -0.59
N LYS A 48 0.31 11.96 -0.91
CA LYS A 48 1.12 12.82 -1.79
C LYS A 48 2.38 13.35 -1.09
N LYS A 49 2.33 13.62 0.22
CA LYS A 49 3.48 14.08 1.02
C LYS A 49 4.44 12.94 1.36
N ILE A 50 3.94 11.69 1.43
CA ILE A 50 4.74 10.47 1.28
C ILE A 50 5.15 10.38 -0.20
N VAL A 51 5.88 11.39 -0.67
CA VAL A 51 6.70 11.29 -1.86
C VAL A 51 7.74 10.23 -1.52
N GLU A 52 7.83 9.20 -2.36
CA GLU A 52 8.92 8.23 -2.33
C GLU A 52 10.22 8.98 -2.04
N VAL A 53 10.89 8.65 -0.94
CA VAL A 53 12.26 9.08 -0.73
C VAL A 53 13.05 8.51 -1.90
N GLN A 54 13.22 9.30 -2.96
CA GLN A 54 14.11 8.98 -4.06
C GLN A 54 15.51 9.00 -3.48
N ILE A 55 16.04 7.80 -3.21
CA ILE A 55 17.45 7.61 -2.91
C ILE A 55 18.18 7.90 -4.22
N ASN A 56 18.86 9.04 -4.31
CA ASN A 56 19.64 9.44 -5.48
C ASN A 56 20.74 8.41 -5.77
N GLY A 57 20.57 7.59 -6.81
CA GLY A 57 21.64 6.71 -7.28
C GLY A 57 21.26 5.61 -8.29
N VAL A 58 21.01 6.00 -9.55
CA VAL A 58 21.35 5.23 -10.81
C VAL A 58 20.45 4.03 -11.21
N PRO A 59 20.22 3.72 -12.51
CA PRO A 59 19.90 4.56 -13.68
C PRO A 59 18.47 4.28 -14.24
N GLU A 60 17.95 5.23 -15.02
CA GLU A 60 16.75 5.05 -15.85
C GLU A 60 16.89 3.87 -16.82
N ILE A 61 15.89 2.97 -16.84
CA ILE A 61 15.68 2.06 -17.97
C ILE A 61 14.22 2.17 -18.39
N GLY A 62 14.03 2.94 -19.47
CA GLY A 62 13.38 2.48 -20.69
C GLY A 62 11.89 2.17 -20.62
N HIS A 63 11.10 3.12 -21.13
CA HIS A 63 9.84 2.84 -21.83
C HIS A 63 9.97 1.64 -22.79
N GLU A 64 8.95 0.77 -22.85
CA GLU A 64 8.37 0.38 -24.14
C GLU A 64 6.96 -0.23 -24.02
N GLU A 65 6.16 0.13 -25.01
CA GLU A 65 4.72 -0.03 -25.19
C GLU A 65 4.23 -1.48 -25.34
N LYS A 66 2.93 -1.71 -25.10
CA LYS A 66 2.04 -2.13 -26.21
C LYS A 66 0.55 -2.07 -25.87
N SER A 67 -0.14 -1.31 -26.72
CA SER A 67 -1.59 -1.24 -26.91
C SER A 67 -2.11 -2.42 -27.74
N LYS A 68 -3.34 -2.88 -27.45
CA LYS A 68 -4.41 -3.21 -28.44
C LYS A 68 -5.69 -3.79 -27.79
N THR A 69 -6.74 -2.98 -27.89
CA THR A 69 -8.19 -3.18 -28.14
C THR A 69 -8.78 -4.61 -28.27
N SER A 70 -9.90 -4.87 -27.58
CA SER A 70 -11.23 -5.20 -28.18
C SER A 70 -12.32 -5.35 -27.11
N ASP A 71 -13.50 -4.80 -27.42
CA ASP A 71 -14.77 -4.77 -26.67
C ASP A 71 -15.33 -6.14 -26.23
N GLN A 72 -15.97 -6.19 -25.04
CA GLN A 72 -17.45 -6.28 -24.94
C GLN A 72 -17.95 -6.38 -23.48
N SER A 73 -19.00 -5.58 -23.23
CA SER A 73 -20.07 -5.69 -22.21
C SER A 73 -19.74 -5.51 -20.72
N HIS A 74 -20.11 -4.33 -20.21
CA HIS A 74 -20.31 -4.06 -18.78
C HIS A 74 -21.55 -4.79 -18.22
N PRO A 75 -21.48 -5.16 -16.93
CA PRO A 75 -22.39 -4.58 -15.96
C PRO A 75 -21.62 -3.87 -14.83
N ILE A 76 -21.78 -2.55 -14.79
CA ILE A 76 -21.90 -1.68 -13.62
C ILE A 76 -21.13 -2.11 -12.33
N LEU A 77 -19.98 -1.47 -12.15
CA LEU A 77 -19.39 -0.99 -10.88
C LEU A 77 -19.25 -2.00 -9.73
N GLN A 78 -18.34 -2.96 -9.89
CA GLN A 78 -17.47 -3.37 -8.78
C GLN A 78 -16.09 -2.74 -9.00
N SER A 79 -15.92 -1.47 -8.63
CA SER A 79 -14.57 -0.91 -8.43
C SER A 79 -14.02 -1.43 -7.10
N LYS A 80 -13.82 -2.75 -7.03
CA LYS A 80 -12.67 -3.25 -6.29
C LYS A 80 -11.50 -2.90 -7.18
N ASN A 81 -10.81 -1.80 -6.88
CA ASN A 81 -9.48 -1.59 -7.41
C ASN A 81 -8.59 -2.65 -6.75
N ASP A 82 -8.74 -3.89 -7.22
CA ASP A 82 -7.99 -5.07 -6.78
C ASP A 82 -6.66 -5.05 -7.53
N THR A 83 -5.94 -3.94 -7.42
CA THR A 83 -4.51 -3.95 -7.70
C THR A 83 -3.87 -4.61 -6.47
N PRO A 84 -3.47 -5.89 -6.55
CA PRO A 84 -2.91 -6.57 -5.41
C PRO A 84 -1.67 -5.81 -4.96
N VAL A 85 -1.55 -5.58 -3.65
CA VAL A 85 -0.35 -4.98 -3.07
C VAL A 85 0.84 -5.90 -3.41
N ARG A 86 1.86 -5.32 -4.02
CA ARG A 86 3.08 -6.03 -4.44
C ARG A 86 4.21 -5.57 -3.53
N ILE A 87 4.83 -6.52 -2.85
CA ILE A 87 5.90 -6.29 -1.89
C ILE A 87 7.24 -6.42 -2.60
N TRP A 88 8.14 -5.48 -2.33
CA TRP A 88 9.50 -5.45 -2.85
C TRP A 88 10.44 -5.45 -1.66
N VAL A 89 11.43 -6.35 -1.67
CA VAL A 89 12.29 -6.62 -0.51
C VAL A 89 13.73 -6.77 -0.98
N ASP A 90 14.63 -6.04 -0.31
CA ASP A 90 16.07 -6.14 -0.43
C ASP A 90 16.67 -6.48 0.94
N ILE A 91 17.35 -7.61 1.04
CA ILE A 91 17.96 -8.11 2.29
C ILE A 91 19.46 -8.19 2.08
N ARG A 92 20.20 -7.57 3.00
CA ARG A 92 21.66 -7.64 3.05
C ARG A 92 22.07 -8.21 4.40
N ILE A 93 22.81 -9.31 4.37
CA ILE A 93 23.28 -10.00 5.57
C ILE A 93 24.76 -9.63 5.78
N SER A 94 25.18 -9.54 7.04
CA SER A 94 26.56 -9.18 7.41
C SER A 94 27.61 -10.16 6.87
N ASN A 95 27.23 -11.41 6.59
CA ASN A 95 28.08 -12.42 5.95
C ASN A 95 28.30 -12.19 4.43
N GLY A 96 27.75 -11.10 3.87
CA GLY A 96 27.91 -10.73 2.47
C GLY A 96 26.82 -11.26 1.53
N LEU A 97 25.85 -12.04 2.03
CA LEU A 97 24.70 -12.47 1.23
C LEU A 97 23.76 -11.29 0.92
N TYR A 98 23.27 -11.25 -0.30
CA TYR A 98 22.30 -10.27 -0.79
C TYR A 98 21.16 -10.97 -1.51
N LEU A 99 19.92 -10.61 -1.16
CA LEU A 99 18.69 -11.12 -1.76
C LEU A 99 17.80 -9.95 -2.16
N SER A 100 17.37 -9.93 -3.42
CA SER A 100 16.39 -8.96 -3.93
C SER A 100 15.22 -9.71 -4.53
N GLN A 101 14.00 -9.42 -4.06
CA GLN A 101 12.79 -9.96 -4.64
C GLN A 101 11.75 -8.85 -4.82
N LYS A 102 11.15 -8.85 -6.00
CA LYS A 102 10.12 -7.90 -6.40
C LYS A 102 8.83 -8.64 -6.62
N ASN A 103 7.73 -7.91 -6.55
CA ASN A 103 6.42 -8.46 -6.90
C ASN A 103 5.97 -9.63 -6.01
N LEU A 104 6.33 -9.62 -4.74
CA LEU A 104 5.89 -10.63 -3.79
C LEU A 104 4.46 -10.36 -3.33
N SER A 105 3.64 -11.41 -3.24
CA SER A 105 2.45 -11.36 -2.41
C SER A 105 2.84 -11.50 -0.94
N TYR A 106 1.94 -11.14 -0.01
CA TYR A 106 2.19 -11.36 1.41
C TYR A 106 2.50 -12.83 1.75
N PRO A 107 1.76 -13.83 1.24
CA PRO A 107 2.12 -15.24 1.42
C PRO A 107 3.50 -15.62 0.87
N ASP A 108 3.90 -15.09 -0.29
CA ASP A 108 5.21 -15.37 -0.88
C ASP A 108 6.33 -14.76 -0.04
N TRP A 109 6.11 -13.57 0.50
CA TRP A 109 7.04 -12.93 1.42
C TRP A 109 7.22 -13.73 2.71
N VAL A 110 6.13 -14.19 3.34
CA VAL A 110 6.20 -15.05 4.54
C VAL A 110 7.02 -16.31 4.25
N ARG A 111 6.72 -17.00 3.15
CA ARG A 111 7.47 -18.20 2.73
C ARG A 111 8.95 -17.91 2.45
N MET A 112 9.26 -16.73 1.90
CA MET A 112 10.65 -16.31 1.70
C MET A 112 11.37 -16.12 3.02
N VAL A 113 10.72 -15.51 4.01
CA VAL A 113 11.29 -15.29 5.35
C VAL A 113 11.53 -16.62 6.09
N GLU A 114 10.60 -17.56 6.03
CA GLU A 114 10.77 -18.92 6.59
C GLU A 114 12.01 -19.62 6.02
N LYS A 115 12.27 -19.47 4.72
CA LYS A 115 13.47 -20.04 4.08
C LYS A 115 14.76 -19.36 4.51
N LEU A 116 14.70 -18.07 4.84
CA LEU A 116 15.85 -17.33 5.34
C LEU A 116 16.20 -17.74 6.78
N GLU A 117 15.21 -18.10 7.60
CA GLU A 117 15.44 -18.64 8.94
C GLU A 117 16.32 -19.91 8.89
N GLY A 118 16.16 -20.74 7.86
CA GLY A 118 17.02 -21.92 7.65
C GLY A 118 18.45 -21.64 7.14
N LEU A 119 18.77 -20.38 6.80
CA LEU A 119 20.12 -19.96 6.38
C LEU A 119 20.92 -19.31 7.51
N CYS A 120 20.29 -19.03 8.66
CA CYS A 120 20.91 -18.46 9.85
C CYS A 120 21.34 -19.54 10.84
#